data_AF-A0A1R3WUP3-F1
#
_entry.id   AF-A0A1R3WUP3-F1
#
_cell.length_a   1.000
_cell.length_b   1.000
_cell.length_c   1.000
_cell.angle_alpha   90.00
_cell.angle_beta   90.00
_cell.angle_gamma   90.00
#
_symmetry.space_group_name_H-M   'P 1'
#
loop_
_entity.id
_entity.type
_entity.pdbx_description
1 polymer ?
#
loop_
_entity_poly.entity_id
_entity_poly.type
_entity_poly.pdbx_seq_one_letter_code
_entity_poly.pdbx_strand_id
1 'polypeptide(L)'
;MRVVTLVLVGSLTFASPVIAWPWGGDKELDFSSVETMQKSVDAVTRDMSPDDKKAFGQALLAILMERNPVTGAAEPGFPQLMAMGQLGDSFYDGMNVWMSGVTVDEVKAKATALAARDAAQADAAATAEAEKQRKAEALAAQQQCLNDRIALSNVRVEKGAYSHNLTFDITNGLSFAISGVQFEYVVRQDGRSVPISKDKSSFSISGGVEPGETKSLSYHYSGPAGEAGKTFVETRMINAFDAVERPLLDTNTMYMGRPEGFSDQTCE
;
A
#
# COMPACT_ATOMS: atom_id res chain seq x y z
N MET A 1 -11.66 40.43 -8.01
CA MET A 1 -10.61 40.21 -7.00
C MET A 1 -11.06 39.07 -6.10
N ARG A 2 -10.54 37.85 -6.31
CA ARG A 2 -10.80 36.69 -5.44
C ARG A 2 -9.49 36.39 -4.71
N VAL A 3 -9.57 36.43 -3.38
CA VAL A 3 -8.47 36.16 -2.47
C VAL A 3 -8.16 34.67 -2.56
N VAL A 4 -6.95 34.34 -3.01
CA VAL A 4 -6.38 32.99 -2.98
C VAL A 4 -5.80 32.80 -1.59
N THR A 5 -6.45 31.96 -0.79
CA THR A 5 -5.93 31.54 0.52
C THR A 5 -4.84 30.50 0.28
N LEU A 6 -3.59 30.94 0.32
CA LEU A 6 -2.41 30.07 0.26
C LEU A 6 -2.29 29.32 1.59
N VAL A 7 -2.66 28.04 1.61
CA VAL A 7 -2.38 27.17 2.76
C VAL A 7 -0.91 26.74 2.65
N LEU A 8 -0.05 27.39 3.42
CA LEU A 8 1.32 26.94 3.64
C LEU A 8 1.27 25.58 4.35
N VAL A 9 1.58 24.51 3.62
CA VAL A 9 1.94 23.23 4.23
C VAL A 9 3.35 23.40 4.79
N GLY A 10 3.42 23.85 6.04
CA GLY A 10 4.67 23.94 6.79
C GLY A 10 5.32 22.57 6.86
N SER A 11 6.49 22.44 6.25
CA SER A 11 7.38 21.30 6.37
C SER A 11 7.88 21.27 7.82
N LEU A 12 7.16 20.60 8.72
CA LEU A 12 7.71 20.26 10.02
C LEU A 12 8.80 19.21 9.79
N THR A 13 10.05 19.67 9.72
CA THR A 13 11.20 18.84 10.02
C THR A 13 11.08 18.46 11.49
N PHE A 14 10.47 17.31 11.77
CA PHE A 14 10.53 16.69 13.08
C PHE A 14 12.00 16.30 13.31
N ALA A 15 12.75 17.17 13.99
CA ALA A 15 13.98 16.77 14.62
C ALA A 15 13.61 15.63 15.59
N SER A 16 14.08 14.42 15.30
CA SER A 16 13.80 13.24 16.12
C SER A 16 14.06 13.61 17.59
N PRO A 17 13.08 13.44 18.50
CA PRO A 17 13.30 13.77 19.89
C PRO A 17 14.43 12.88 20.39
N VAL A 18 15.54 13.50 20.80
CA VAL A 18 16.58 12.80 21.55
C VAL A 18 15.92 12.35 22.84
N ILE A 19 15.59 11.06 22.93
CA ILE A 19 14.98 10.51 24.14
C ILE A 19 16.05 10.54 25.23
N ALA A 20 15.92 11.52 26.12
CA ALA A 20 16.76 11.64 27.30
C ALA A 20 16.20 10.73 28.38
N TRP A 21 16.70 9.50 28.43
CA TRP A 21 16.36 8.58 29.51
C TRP A 21 16.86 9.11 30.86
N PRO A 22 16.02 9.11 31.91
CA PRO A 22 16.40 9.64 33.24
C PRO A 22 17.32 8.70 34.02
N TRP A 23 17.54 7.48 33.53
CA TRP A 23 18.38 6.44 34.10
C TRP A 23 19.76 6.40 33.43
N GLY A 24 20.76 5.81 34.09
CA GLY A 24 22.15 5.75 33.62
C GLY A 24 23.15 5.49 34.75
N GLY A 25 24.41 5.25 34.38
CA GLY A 25 25.54 5.06 35.28
C GLY A 25 26.46 3.92 34.85
N ASP A 26 27.73 4.03 35.26
CA ASP A 26 28.80 3.06 34.96
C ASP A 26 28.66 1.72 35.73
N LYS A 27 27.52 1.48 36.39
CA LYS A 27 27.31 0.24 37.14
C LYS A 27 27.23 -0.94 36.17
N GLU A 28 28.11 -1.90 36.36
CA GLU A 28 28.08 -3.18 35.65
C GLU A 28 26.90 -4.04 36.13
N LEU A 29 26.23 -4.70 35.19
CA LEU A 29 25.20 -5.68 35.47
C LEU A 29 25.85 -7.05 35.74
N ASP A 30 25.36 -7.77 36.74
CA ASP A 30 25.97 -9.03 37.18
C ASP A 30 25.29 -10.20 36.47
N PHE A 31 26.02 -10.86 35.56
CA PHE A 31 25.55 -12.03 34.81
C PHE A 31 26.19 -13.34 35.27
N SER A 32 26.76 -13.39 36.48
CA SER A 32 27.39 -14.61 37.03
C SER A 32 26.42 -15.79 37.16
N SER A 33 25.12 -15.50 37.33
CA SER A 33 24.03 -16.47 37.38
C SER A 33 22.71 -15.79 36.99
N VAL A 34 21.67 -16.58 36.73
CA VAL A 34 20.32 -16.04 36.48
C VAL A 34 19.78 -15.28 37.69
N GLU A 35 20.05 -15.76 38.91
CA GLU A 35 19.57 -15.12 40.16
C GLU A 35 20.27 -13.77 40.41
N THR A 36 21.58 -13.70 40.16
CA THR A 36 22.35 -12.45 40.30
C THR A 36 21.98 -11.43 39.23
N MET A 37 21.70 -11.89 38.01
CA MET A 37 21.16 -11.05 36.93
C MET A 37 19.82 -10.43 37.32
N GLN A 38 18.86 -11.24 37.79
CA GLN A 38 17.56 -10.74 38.23
C GLN A 38 17.72 -9.68 39.33
N LYS A 39 18.54 -9.97 40.36
CA LYS A 39 18.82 -9.02 41.44
C LYS A 39 19.48 -7.72 40.96
N SER A 40 20.41 -7.81 40.01
CA SER A 40 21.11 -6.64 39.48
C SER A 40 20.19 -5.78 38.61
N VAL A 41 19.41 -6.41 37.74
CA VAL A 41 18.37 -5.74 36.93
C VAL A 41 17.30 -5.11 37.81
N ASP A 42 16.79 -5.82 38.82
CA ASP A 42 15.82 -5.27 39.76
C ASP A 42 16.39 -4.08 40.54
N ALA A 43 17.64 -4.15 40.97
CA ALA A 43 18.28 -3.04 41.68
C ALA A 43 18.42 -1.77 40.83
N VAL A 44 18.60 -1.91 39.52
CA VAL A 44 18.70 -0.79 38.56
C VAL A 44 17.32 -0.28 38.16
N THR A 45 16.37 -1.18 37.96
CA THR A 45 15.06 -0.84 37.38
C THR A 45 13.98 -0.53 38.41
N ARG A 46 14.14 -0.87 39.70
CA ARG A 46 13.10 -0.75 40.73
C ARG A 46 12.33 0.57 40.68
N ASP A 47 13.07 1.67 40.64
CA ASP A 47 12.55 3.04 40.73
C ASP A 47 12.21 3.65 39.35
N MET A 48 12.38 2.90 38.27
CA MET A 48 12.04 3.32 36.92
C MET A 48 10.53 3.29 36.67
N SER A 49 10.07 4.17 35.78
CA SER A 49 8.71 4.14 35.26
C SER A 49 8.45 2.84 34.46
N PRO A 50 7.18 2.44 34.25
CA PRO A 50 6.87 1.29 33.41
C PRO A 50 7.46 1.37 31.99
N ASP A 51 7.46 2.57 31.40
CA ASP A 51 7.99 2.78 30.04
C ASP A 51 9.52 2.67 30.01
N ASP A 52 10.20 3.21 31.02
CA ASP A 52 11.66 3.07 31.18
C ASP A 52 12.07 1.61 31.40
N LYS A 53 11.32 0.86 32.22
CA LYS A 53 11.54 -0.58 32.43
C LYS A 53 11.43 -1.36 31.13
N LYS A 54 10.43 -1.02 30.32
CA LYS A 54 10.23 -1.64 29.01
C LYS A 54 11.40 -1.32 28.06
N ALA A 55 11.80 -0.05 27.97
CA ALA A 55 12.91 0.37 27.13
C ALA A 55 14.24 -0.28 27.55
N PHE A 56 14.51 -0.32 28.87
CA PHE A 56 15.66 -1.02 29.45
C PHE A 56 15.63 -2.51 29.10
N GLY A 57 14.50 -3.20 29.30
CA GLY A 57 14.37 -4.63 29.02
C GLY A 57 14.56 -4.96 27.55
N GLN A 58 14.00 -4.16 26.64
CA GLN A 58 14.18 -4.31 25.19
C GLN A 58 15.63 -4.09 24.77
N ALA A 59 16.28 -3.08 25.34
CA ALA A 59 17.68 -2.78 25.06
C ALA A 59 18.63 -3.86 25.61
N LEU A 60 18.39 -4.34 26.83
CA LEU A 60 19.15 -5.43 27.41
C LEU A 60 18.98 -6.72 26.61
N LEU A 61 17.75 -7.04 26.18
CA LEU A 61 17.49 -8.18 25.30
C LEU A 61 18.23 -8.05 23.96
N ALA A 62 18.24 -6.86 23.35
CA ALA A 62 18.97 -6.63 22.12
C ALA A 62 20.49 -6.84 22.31
N ILE A 63 21.07 -6.37 23.42
CA ILE A 63 22.48 -6.61 23.76
C ILE A 63 22.73 -8.11 23.98
N LEU A 64 21.85 -8.80 24.72
CA LEU A 64 21.93 -10.25 24.94
C LEU A 64 21.97 -11.01 23.61
N MET A 65 21.09 -10.64 22.66
CA MET A 65 21.02 -11.28 21.35
C MET A 65 22.24 -10.97 20.46
N GLU A 66 22.79 -9.77 20.56
CA GLU A 66 23.95 -9.34 19.75
C GLU A 66 25.27 -9.90 20.25
N ARG A 67 25.45 -10.01 21.57
CA ARG A 67 26.69 -10.51 22.18
C ARG A 67 26.73 -12.03 22.29
N ASN A 68 25.58 -12.70 22.25
CA ASN A 68 25.56 -14.15 22.24
C ASN A 68 26.19 -14.69 20.94
N PRO A 69 27.13 -15.66 21.03
CA PRO A 69 27.93 -16.11 19.89
C PRO A 69 27.12 -16.80 18.78
N VAL A 70 25.93 -17.31 19.10
CA VAL A 70 25.06 -18.02 18.16
C VAL A 70 24.03 -17.07 17.57
N THR A 71 23.33 -16.27 18.39
CA THR A 71 22.32 -15.34 17.88
C THR A 71 22.92 -14.07 17.28
N GLY A 72 24.12 -13.65 17.72
CA GLY A 72 24.84 -12.50 17.16
C GLY A 72 25.47 -12.78 15.79
N ALA A 73 25.75 -14.06 15.51
CA ALA A 73 26.24 -14.52 14.20
C ALA A 73 25.11 -14.75 13.18
N ALA A 74 23.84 -14.74 13.61
CA ALA A 74 22.69 -14.92 12.75
C ALA A 74 22.23 -13.59 12.14
N GLU A 75 21.68 -13.64 10.92
CA GLU A 75 21.06 -12.45 10.32
C GLU A 75 19.87 -11.98 11.16
N PRO A 76 19.69 -10.65 11.36
CA PRO A 76 18.58 -10.09 12.12
C PRO A 76 17.22 -10.57 11.60
N GLY A 77 16.28 -10.83 12.52
CA GLY A 77 14.91 -11.23 12.18
C GLY A 77 14.68 -12.73 12.32
N PHE A 78 14.06 -13.35 11.31
CA PHE A 78 13.64 -14.77 11.40
C PHE A 78 14.80 -15.75 11.66
N PRO A 79 15.97 -15.63 11.01
CA PRO A 79 17.11 -16.50 11.29
C PRO A 79 17.61 -16.41 12.74
N GLN A 80 17.66 -15.20 13.29
CA GLN A 80 18.03 -14.95 14.68
C GLN A 80 17.02 -15.54 15.69
N LEU A 81 15.72 -15.45 15.39
CA LEU A 81 14.66 -16.07 16.19
C LEU A 81 14.76 -17.60 16.18
N MET A 82 15.08 -18.19 15.02
CA MET A 82 15.30 -19.64 14.89
C MET A 82 16.53 -20.08 15.68
N ALA A 83 17.63 -19.32 15.62
CA ALA A 83 18.83 -19.57 16.41
C ALA A 83 18.54 -19.54 17.91
N MET A 84 17.74 -18.57 18.37
CA MET A 84 17.31 -18.47 19.77
C MET A 84 16.45 -19.67 20.19
N GLY A 85 15.52 -20.11 19.34
CA GLY A 85 14.69 -21.29 19.61
C GLY A 85 15.47 -22.61 19.71
N GLN A 86 16.62 -22.69 19.05
CA GLN A 86 17.51 -23.85 19.12
C GLN A 86 18.39 -23.88 20.38
N LEU A 87 18.67 -22.71 20.98
CA LEU A 87 19.51 -22.61 22.16
C LEU A 87 18.81 -23.12 23.42
N GLY A 88 17.49 -22.90 23.58
CA GLY A 88 16.75 -23.35 24.77
C GLY A 88 17.47 -23.00 26.08
N ASP A 89 17.67 -23.99 26.95
CA ASP A 89 18.36 -23.80 28.24
C ASP A 89 19.86 -23.44 28.08
N SER A 90 20.50 -23.84 26.98
CA SER A 90 21.90 -23.50 26.69
C SER A 90 22.10 -22.02 26.32
N PHE A 91 21.01 -21.25 26.18
CA PHE A 91 21.10 -19.80 26.00
C PHE A 91 21.88 -19.11 27.12
N TYR A 92 21.76 -19.63 28.35
CA TYR A 92 22.44 -19.07 29.53
C TYR A 92 23.88 -19.58 29.70
N ASP A 93 24.30 -20.58 28.91
CA ASP A 93 25.64 -21.14 29.02
C ASP A 93 26.70 -20.11 28.60
N GLY A 94 27.66 -19.88 29.48
CA GLY A 94 28.72 -18.89 29.26
C GLY A 94 28.26 -17.44 29.28
N MET A 95 27.03 -17.14 29.72
CA MET A 95 26.49 -15.77 29.80
C MET A 95 27.38 -14.82 30.58
N ASN A 96 27.99 -15.30 31.66
CA ASN A 96 28.98 -14.55 32.44
C ASN A 96 30.21 -14.13 31.62
N VAL A 97 30.56 -14.85 30.55
CA VAL A 97 31.71 -14.56 29.69
C VAL A 97 31.34 -13.52 28.63
N TRP A 98 30.25 -13.73 27.89
CA TRP A 98 29.90 -12.85 26.77
C TRP A 98 29.11 -11.60 27.19
N MET A 99 28.54 -11.56 28.41
CA MET A 99 27.93 -10.36 29.00
C MET A 99 28.80 -9.63 30.02
N SER A 100 30.04 -10.08 30.24
CA SER A 100 30.96 -9.36 31.13
C SER A 100 31.17 -7.93 30.65
N GLY A 101 31.17 -6.98 31.59
CA GLY A 101 31.40 -5.57 31.33
C GLY A 101 30.19 -4.81 30.75
N VAL A 102 29.01 -5.43 30.63
CA VAL A 102 27.80 -4.70 30.19
C VAL A 102 27.35 -3.74 31.30
N THR A 103 27.32 -2.45 30.99
CA THR A 103 26.95 -1.38 31.92
C THR A 103 25.54 -0.87 31.67
N VAL A 104 24.96 -0.19 32.66
CA VAL A 104 23.65 0.49 32.51
C VAL A 104 23.71 1.55 31.39
N ASP A 105 24.85 2.23 31.22
CA ASP A 105 25.04 3.20 30.14
C ASP A 105 25.10 2.56 28.75
N GLU A 106 25.64 1.35 28.62
CA GLU A 106 25.55 0.59 27.37
C GLU A 106 24.09 0.23 27.05
N VAL A 107 23.33 -0.23 28.05
CA VAL A 107 21.89 -0.49 27.89
C VAL A 107 21.13 0.78 27.51
N LYS A 108 21.50 1.94 28.09
CA LYS A 108 20.91 3.25 27.75
C LYS A 108 21.22 3.67 26.31
N ALA A 109 22.47 3.53 25.89
CA ALA A 109 22.88 3.82 24.52
C ALA A 109 22.08 2.95 23.53
N LYS A 110 21.90 1.66 23.86
CA LYS A 110 21.10 0.75 23.05
C LYS A 110 19.62 1.12 23.01
N ALA A 111 19.01 1.46 24.15
CA ALA A 111 17.61 1.90 24.21
C ALA A 111 17.39 3.16 23.37
N THR A 112 18.35 4.10 23.41
CA THR A 112 18.32 5.32 22.60
C THR A 112 18.40 4.99 21.10
N ALA A 113 19.29 4.08 20.70
CA ALA A 113 19.42 3.65 19.32
C ALA A 113 18.17 2.92 18.80
N LEU A 114 17.57 2.04 19.61
CA LEU A 114 16.33 1.35 19.26
C LEU A 114 15.16 2.34 19.10
N ALA A 115 15.00 3.27 20.03
CA ALA A 115 13.93 4.25 19.93
C ALA A 115 14.10 5.21 18.74
N ALA A 116 15.34 5.60 18.40
CA ALA A 116 15.62 6.38 17.20
C ALA A 116 15.27 5.61 15.93
N ARG A 117 15.60 4.31 15.88
CA ARG A 117 15.22 3.43 14.76
C ARG A 117 13.71 3.30 14.63
N ASP A 118 13.01 3.05 15.73
CA ASP A 118 11.56 2.86 15.75
C ASP A 118 10.84 4.16 15.35
N ALA A 119 11.33 5.32 15.80
CA ALA A 119 10.84 6.62 15.34
C ALA A 119 11.02 6.81 13.83
N ALA A 120 12.21 6.52 13.30
CA ALA A 120 12.49 6.61 11.87
C ALA A 120 11.60 5.65 11.04
N GLN A 121 11.33 4.45 11.55
CA GLN A 121 10.42 3.50 10.91
C GLN A 121 8.96 3.98 10.94
N ALA A 122 8.52 4.57 12.05
CA ALA A 122 7.18 5.14 12.18
C ALA A 122 6.99 6.32 11.21
N ASP A 123 7.98 7.21 11.11
CA ASP A 123 7.96 8.35 10.18
C ASP A 123 7.93 7.88 8.72
N ALA A 124 8.75 6.88 8.37
CA ALA A 124 8.75 6.28 7.04
C ALA A 124 7.41 5.61 6.70
N ALA A 125 6.81 4.88 7.64
CA ALA A 125 5.51 4.25 7.47
C ALA A 125 4.39 5.29 7.31
N ALA A 126 4.40 6.36 8.11
CA ALA A 126 3.45 7.45 8.01
C ALA A 126 3.55 8.18 6.67
N THR A 127 4.78 8.41 6.20
CA THR A 127 5.03 9.04 4.89
C THR A 127 4.54 8.14 3.75
N ALA A 128 4.85 6.85 3.79
CA ALA A 128 4.40 5.89 2.77
C ALA A 128 2.87 5.78 2.71
N GLU A 129 2.20 5.76 3.87
CA GLU A 129 0.74 5.72 3.91
C GLU A 129 0.12 7.03 3.40
N ALA A 130 0.70 8.20 3.73
CA ALA A 130 0.25 9.48 3.20
C ALA A 130 0.42 9.57 1.67
N GLU A 131 1.54 9.08 1.12
CA GLU A 131 1.74 9.00 -0.33
C GLU A 131 0.74 8.06 -1.01
N LYS A 132 0.47 6.90 -0.39
CA LYS A 132 -0.52 5.95 -0.89
C LYS A 132 -1.93 6.53 -0.90
N GLN A 133 -2.31 7.27 0.16
CA GLN A 133 -3.59 7.97 0.22
C GLN A 133 -3.70 9.03 -0.87
N ARG A 134 -2.67 9.88 -1.05
CA ARG A 134 -2.63 10.87 -2.13
C ARG A 134 -2.77 10.25 -3.51
N LYS A 135 -2.08 9.12 -3.77
CA LYS A 135 -2.22 8.39 -5.03
C LYS A 135 -3.63 7.83 -5.23
N ALA A 136 -4.24 7.29 -4.18
CA ALA A 136 -5.61 6.78 -4.25
C ALA A 136 -6.64 7.89 -4.49
N GLU A 137 -6.48 9.05 -3.85
CA GLU A 137 -7.33 10.23 -4.07
C GLU A 137 -7.18 10.77 -5.49
N ALA A 138 -5.95 10.89 -6.00
CA ALA A 138 -5.69 11.31 -7.38
C ALA A 138 -6.31 10.35 -8.39
N LEU A 139 -6.17 9.04 -8.18
CA LEU A 139 -6.77 8.01 -9.02
C LEU A 139 -8.31 8.09 -8.99
N ALA A 140 -8.91 8.29 -7.81
CA ALA A 140 -10.36 8.43 -7.66
C ALA A 140 -10.89 9.69 -8.37
N ALA A 141 -10.19 10.82 -8.24
CA ALA A 141 -10.54 12.07 -8.92
C ALA A 141 -10.44 11.92 -10.45
N GLN A 142 -9.38 11.29 -10.95
CA GLN A 142 -9.20 11.04 -12.37
C GLN A 142 -10.27 10.07 -12.90
N GLN A 143 -10.57 9.00 -12.16
CA GLN A 143 -11.64 8.06 -12.48
C GLN A 143 -13.01 8.74 -12.55
N GLN A 144 -13.32 9.63 -11.59
CA GLN A 144 -14.56 10.40 -11.59
C GLN A 144 -14.61 11.31 -12.82
N CYS A 145 -13.52 12.01 -13.13
CA CYS A 145 -13.46 12.85 -14.31
C CYS A 145 -13.68 12.05 -15.61
N LEU A 146 -13.11 10.84 -15.74
CA LEU A 146 -13.36 9.99 -16.91
C LEU A 146 -14.83 9.58 -17.01
N ASN A 147 -15.51 9.30 -15.88
CA ASN A 147 -16.94 9.00 -15.87
C ASN A 147 -17.79 10.21 -16.31
N ASP A 148 -17.37 11.43 -15.97
CA ASP A 148 -18.09 12.65 -16.31
C ASP A 148 -17.85 13.08 -17.76
N ARG A 149 -16.64 12.83 -18.29
CA ARG A 149 -16.22 13.28 -19.63
C ARG A 149 -16.45 12.25 -20.73
N ILE A 150 -16.42 10.96 -20.43
CA ILE A 150 -16.65 9.90 -21.42
C ILE A 150 -18.04 9.31 -21.18
N ALA A 151 -18.98 9.63 -22.07
CA ALA A 151 -20.34 9.12 -21.96
C ALA A 151 -20.51 7.85 -22.80
N LEU A 152 -20.98 6.78 -22.16
CA LEU A 152 -21.50 5.59 -22.84
C LEU A 152 -23.03 5.67 -22.87
N SER A 153 -23.61 5.51 -24.05
CA SER A 153 -25.05 5.57 -24.25
C SER A 153 -25.53 4.48 -25.20
N ASN A 154 -26.85 4.26 -25.24
CA ASN A 154 -27.50 3.26 -26.11
C ASN A 154 -26.89 1.84 -26.00
N VAL A 155 -26.41 1.48 -24.80
CA VAL A 155 -25.76 0.19 -24.55
C VAL A 155 -26.79 -0.94 -24.60
N ARG A 156 -26.60 -1.87 -25.53
CA ARG A 156 -27.53 -2.98 -25.75
C ARG A 156 -26.83 -4.21 -26.30
N VAL A 157 -27.39 -5.37 -25.98
CA VAL A 157 -27.00 -6.63 -26.62
C VAL A 157 -27.93 -6.89 -27.79
N GLU A 158 -27.36 -6.97 -28.99
CA GLU A 158 -28.08 -7.23 -30.23
C GLU A 158 -27.81 -8.64 -30.75
N LYS A 159 -28.79 -9.20 -31.46
CA LYS A 159 -28.61 -10.47 -32.16
C LYS A 159 -27.97 -10.21 -33.53
N GLY A 160 -26.75 -10.68 -33.71
CA GLY A 160 -26.08 -10.75 -35.02
C GLY A 160 -26.42 -12.02 -35.79
N ALA A 161 -25.80 -12.19 -36.97
CA ALA A 161 -26.06 -13.31 -37.86
C ALA A 161 -25.63 -14.68 -37.28
N TYR A 162 -24.55 -14.70 -36.49
CA TYR A 162 -23.97 -15.92 -35.92
C TYR A 162 -23.60 -15.79 -34.43
N SER A 163 -23.70 -14.59 -33.86
CA SER A 163 -23.39 -14.29 -32.46
C SER A 163 -24.23 -13.14 -31.94
N HIS A 164 -24.13 -12.86 -30.65
CA HIS A 164 -24.61 -11.60 -30.10
C HIS A 164 -23.51 -10.54 -30.17
N ASN A 165 -23.91 -9.28 -30.22
CA ASN A 165 -22.99 -8.14 -30.20
C ASN A 165 -23.38 -7.18 -29.09
N LEU A 166 -22.40 -6.65 -28.37
CA LEU A 166 -22.57 -5.51 -27.48
C LEU A 166 -22.38 -4.24 -28.31
N THR A 167 -23.47 -3.51 -28.53
CA THR A 167 -23.50 -2.25 -29.26
C THR A 167 -23.66 -1.10 -28.28
N PHE A 168 -22.88 -0.03 -28.45
CA PHE A 168 -22.96 1.18 -27.64
C PHE A 168 -22.43 2.40 -28.40
N ASP A 169 -22.90 3.58 -28.01
CA ASP A 169 -22.36 4.85 -28.48
C ASP A 169 -21.41 5.39 -27.43
N ILE A 170 -20.22 5.82 -27.86
CA ILE A 170 -19.23 6.49 -27.03
C ILE A 170 -19.09 7.94 -27.46
N THR A 171 -19.18 8.86 -26.51
CA THR A 171 -18.91 10.29 -26.72
C THR A 171 -17.67 10.69 -25.93
N ASN A 172 -16.69 11.29 -26.61
CA ASN A 172 -15.46 11.77 -25.99
C ASN A 172 -15.59 13.26 -25.61
N GLY A 173 -15.76 13.57 -24.34
CA GLY A 173 -15.78 14.94 -23.80
C GLY A 173 -14.42 15.46 -23.30
N LEU A 174 -13.33 14.71 -23.54
CA LEU A 174 -11.96 15.11 -23.21
C LEU A 174 -11.41 16.10 -24.26
N SER A 175 -10.33 16.78 -23.91
CA SER A 175 -9.61 17.74 -24.77
C SER A 175 -8.69 17.07 -25.80
N PHE A 176 -8.55 15.74 -25.74
CA PHE A 176 -7.68 14.93 -26.62
C PHE A 176 -8.41 13.67 -27.12
N ALA A 177 -7.88 13.09 -28.20
CA ALA A 177 -8.44 11.88 -28.81
C ALA A 177 -8.17 10.62 -27.97
N ILE A 178 -9.13 9.70 -27.93
CA ILE A 178 -8.99 8.40 -27.27
C ILE A 178 -8.92 7.27 -28.29
N SER A 179 -8.04 6.29 -28.07
CA SER A 179 -7.89 5.10 -28.93
C SER A 179 -8.68 3.89 -28.43
N GLY A 180 -9.22 3.95 -27.21
CA GLY A 180 -9.93 2.84 -26.62
C GLY A 180 -10.54 3.17 -25.28
N VAL A 181 -11.37 2.25 -24.80
CA VAL A 181 -11.96 2.29 -23.46
C VAL A 181 -11.96 0.92 -22.82
N GLN A 182 -11.91 0.89 -21.50
CA GLN A 182 -12.18 -0.28 -20.69
C GLN A 182 -13.35 0.03 -19.79
N PHE A 183 -14.38 -0.82 -19.82
CA PHE A 183 -15.50 -0.69 -18.89
C PHE A 183 -16.01 -2.06 -18.44
N GLU A 184 -16.61 -2.06 -17.26
CA GLU A 184 -17.40 -3.16 -16.73
C GLU A 184 -18.81 -3.04 -17.30
N TYR A 185 -19.39 -4.15 -17.72
CA TYR A 185 -20.80 -4.21 -18.08
C TYR A 185 -21.50 -5.33 -17.32
N VAL A 186 -22.76 -5.05 -16.93
CA VAL A 186 -23.63 -6.00 -16.25
C VAL A 186 -24.93 -6.09 -17.02
N VAL A 187 -25.18 -7.26 -17.60
CA VAL A 187 -26.41 -7.56 -18.33
C VAL A 187 -27.43 -8.11 -17.33
N ARG A 188 -28.53 -7.38 -17.15
CA ARG A 188 -29.61 -7.75 -16.22
C ARG A 188 -30.91 -8.01 -16.98
N GLN A 189 -31.83 -8.71 -16.34
CA GLN A 189 -33.17 -8.93 -16.85
C GLN A 189 -34.20 -8.66 -15.75
N ASP A 190 -35.28 -7.97 -16.11
CA ASP A 190 -36.38 -7.68 -15.21
C ASP A 190 -36.96 -8.96 -14.60
N GLY A 191 -37.21 -8.93 -13.30
CA GLY A 191 -37.72 -10.07 -12.54
C GLY A 191 -36.67 -11.10 -12.11
N ARG A 192 -35.38 -10.89 -12.42
CA ARG A 192 -34.28 -11.73 -11.91
C ARG A 192 -33.42 -10.99 -10.89
N SER A 193 -33.13 -11.66 -9.77
CA SER A 193 -32.23 -11.12 -8.75
C SER A 193 -30.73 -11.27 -9.09
N VAL A 194 -30.40 -12.17 -10.03
CA VAL A 194 -29.02 -12.46 -10.44
C VAL A 194 -28.80 -11.96 -11.88
N PRO A 195 -27.71 -11.22 -12.16
CA PRO A 195 -27.36 -10.81 -13.52
C PRO A 195 -27.24 -11.98 -14.48
N ILE A 196 -27.56 -11.76 -15.76
CA ILE A 196 -27.35 -12.73 -16.83
C ILE A 196 -25.86 -12.91 -17.09
N SER A 197 -25.13 -11.80 -17.14
CA SER A 197 -23.71 -11.76 -17.42
C SER A 197 -23.09 -10.53 -16.74
N LYS A 198 -21.84 -10.67 -16.34
CA LYS A 198 -21.02 -9.62 -15.76
C LYS A 198 -19.60 -9.82 -16.23
N ASP A 199 -19.04 -8.82 -16.89
CA ASP A 199 -17.66 -8.90 -17.39
C ASP A 199 -17.00 -7.52 -17.43
N LYS A 200 -15.68 -7.52 -17.60
CA LYS A 200 -14.84 -6.35 -17.82
C LYS A 200 -14.11 -6.54 -19.13
N SER A 201 -14.24 -5.58 -20.04
CA SER A 201 -13.63 -5.71 -21.36
C SER A 201 -12.93 -4.42 -21.76
N SER A 202 -11.83 -4.59 -22.48
CA SER A 202 -11.07 -3.51 -23.11
C SER A 202 -11.36 -3.51 -24.60
N PHE A 203 -11.67 -2.33 -25.12
CA PHE A 203 -12.17 -2.13 -26.48
C PHE A 203 -11.25 -1.16 -27.20
N SER A 204 -10.60 -1.62 -28.26
CA SER A 204 -9.78 -0.78 -29.15
C SER A 204 -10.64 -0.19 -30.26
N ILE A 205 -10.64 1.13 -30.37
CA ILE A 205 -11.49 1.87 -31.30
C ILE A 205 -10.68 2.21 -32.54
N SER A 206 -11.01 1.58 -33.66
CA SER A 206 -10.34 1.87 -34.93
C SER A 206 -10.51 3.33 -35.33
N GLY A 207 -9.40 4.03 -35.53
CA GLY A 207 -9.39 5.47 -35.81
C GLY A 207 -9.75 6.35 -34.62
N GLY A 208 -9.78 5.81 -33.39
CA GLY A 208 -10.02 6.55 -32.15
C GLY A 208 -11.38 7.24 -32.06
N VAL A 209 -11.53 8.17 -31.12
CA VAL A 209 -12.65 9.11 -30.99
C VAL A 209 -12.07 10.48 -30.70
N GLU A 210 -12.28 11.44 -31.59
CA GLU A 210 -11.78 12.81 -31.46
C GLU A 210 -12.52 13.59 -30.35
N PRO A 211 -11.96 14.70 -29.84
CA PRO A 211 -12.63 15.58 -28.89
C PRO A 211 -14.01 16.03 -29.40
N GLY A 212 -15.05 15.81 -28.59
CA GLY A 212 -16.45 16.13 -28.89
C GLY A 212 -17.13 15.16 -29.86
N GLU A 213 -16.43 14.14 -30.37
CA GLU A 213 -16.99 13.17 -31.31
C GLU A 213 -17.80 12.09 -30.58
N THR A 214 -18.88 11.63 -31.23
CA THR A 214 -19.63 10.43 -30.85
C THR A 214 -19.45 9.36 -31.91
N LYS A 215 -19.07 8.14 -31.51
CA LYS A 215 -18.99 6.96 -32.40
C LYS A 215 -19.85 5.81 -31.88
N SER A 216 -20.56 5.16 -32.79
CA SER A 216 -21.25 3.89 -32.52
C SER A 216 -20.29 2.73 -32.72
N LEU A 217 -20.21 1.85 -31.72
CA LEU A 217 -19.31 0.69 -31.71
C LEU A 217 -20.11 -0.59 -31.49
N SER A 218 -19.66 -1.68 -32.11
CA SER A 218 -20.25 -3.00 -31.97
C SER A 218 -19.15 -4.04 -31.79
N TYR A 219 -19.17 -4.74 -30.66
CA TYR A 219 -18.19 -5.77 -30.34
C TYR A 219 -18.87 -7.12 -30.13
N HIS A 220 -18.14 -8.20 -30.39
CA HIS A 220 -18.63 -9.54 -30.16
C HIS A 220 -18.96 -9.75 -28.67
N TYR A 221 -20.13 -10.31 -28.40
CA TYR A 221 -20.59 -10.68 -27.07
C TYR A 221 -20.92 -12.18 -27.04
N SER A 222 -20.21 -12.92 -26.19
CA SER A 222 -20.32 -14.38 -26.07
C SER A 222 -21.35 -14.84 -25.03
N GLY A 223 -21.99 -13.91 -24.31
CA GLY A 223 -22.97 -14.24 -23.28
C GLY A 223 -24.40 -14.38 -23.80
N PRO A 224 -25.36 -14.75 -22.92
CA PRO A 224 -26.77 -14.80 -23.28
C PRO A 224 -27.30 -13.39 -23.52
N ALA A 225 -28.11 -13.19 -24.57
CA ALA A 225 -28.74 -11.89 -24.86
C ALA A 225 -29.88 -11.52 -23.91
N GLY A 226 -30.41 -12.48 -23.13
CA GLY A 226 -31.59 -12.27 -22.31
C GLY A 226 -32.89 -12.20 -23.11
N GLU A 227 -33.96 -11.73 -22.47
CA GLU A 227 -35.27 -11.54 -23.11
C GLU A 227 -35.39 -10.15 -23.73
N ALA A 228 -35.81 -10.11 -25.01
CA ALA A 228 -36.03 -8.86 -25.73
C ALA A 228 -37.03 -7.95 -24.98
N GLY A 229 -36.66 -6.68 -24.80
CA GLY A 229 -37.49 -5.69 -24.11
C GLY A 229 -37.50 -5.78 -22.58
N LYS A 230 -36.81 -6.76 -21.99
CA LYS A 230 -36.66 -6.91 -20.53
C LYS A 230 -35.20 -6.87 -20.05
N THR A 231 -34.26 -6.75 -20.99
CA THR A 231 -32.83 -6.74 -20.72
C THR A 231 -32.28 -5.33 -20.80
N PHE A 232 -31.47 -4.97 -19.81
CA PHE A 232 -30.74 -3.71 -19.75
C PHE A 232 -29.29 -3.95 -19.36
N VAL A 233 -28.42 -3.04 -19.77
CA VAL A 233 -26.98 -3.12 -19.53
C VAL A 233 -26.56 -1.94 -18.67
N GLU A 234 -26.07 -2.24 -17.47
CA GLU A 234 -25.40 -1.27 -16.62
C GLU A 234 -23.92 -1.23 -17.02
N THR A 235 -23.32 -0.04 -17.10
CA THR A 235 -21.89 0.11 -17.42
C THR A 235 -21.18 0.94 -16.38
N ARG A 236 -19.88 0.69 -16.22
CA ARG A 236 -18.99 1.48 -15.38
C ARG A 236 -17.64 1.62 -16.06
N MET A 237 -17.21 2.85 -16.36
CA MET A 237 -15.89 3.10 -16.93
C MET A 237 -14.82 2.63 -15.95
N ILE A 238 -13.82 1.93 -16.45
CA ILE A 238 -12.64 1.48 -15.71
C ILE A 238 -11.42 2.27 -16.17
N ASN A 239 -11.27 2.49 -17.47
CA ASN A 239 -10.14 3.23 -18.01
C ASN A 239 -10.45 3.75 -19.42
N ALA A 240 -9.66 4.70 -19.89
CA ALA A 240 -9.59 5.04 -21.30
C ALA A 240 -8.13 5.06 -21.74
N PHE A 241 -7.91 5.07 -23.04
CA PHE A 241 -6.58 5.03 -23.62
C PHE A 241 -6.38 6.24 -24.53
N ASP A 242 -5.23 6.90 -24.41
CA ASP A 242 -4.89 8.05 -25.24
C ASP A 242 -4.64 7.66 -26.71
N ALA A 243 -4.32 8.64 -27.55
CA ALA A 243 -4.03 8.42 -28.96
C ALA A 243 -2.83 7.49 -29.24
N VAL A 244 -1.94 7.27 -28.25
CA VAL A 244 -0.80 6.34 -28.34
C VAL A 244 -1.05 5.05 -27.57
N GLU A 245 -2.32 4.74 -27.31
CA GLU A 245 -2.81 3.51 -26.68
C GLU A 245 -2.39 3.30 -25.21
N ARG A 246 -1.90 4.34 -24.53
CA ARG A 246 -1.54 4.26 -23.12
C ARG A 246 -2.76 4.46 -22.21
N PRO A 247 -2.90 3.66 -21.15
CA PRO A 247 -3.98 3.84 -20.18
C PRO A 247 -3.87 5.19 -19.47
N LEU A 248 -5.01 5.84 -19.24
CA LEU A 248 -5.08 7.11 -18.50
C LEU A 248 -4.94 6.88 -16.99
N LEU A 249 -5.52 5.80 -16.47
CA LEU A 249 -5.47 5.46 -15.04
C LEU A 249 -4.41 4.41 -14.73
N ASP A 250 -3.63 4.66 -13.67
CA ASP A 250 -2.76 3.66 -13.03
C ASP A 250 -3.58 2.70 -12.16
N THR A 251 -4.12 1.67 -12.80
CA THR A 251 -4.88 0.61 -12.14
C THR A 251 -4.03 -0.61 -11.79
N ASN A 252 -2.68 -0.51 -11.88
CA ASN A 252 -1.76 -1.63 -11.76
C ASN A 252 -2.16 -2.85 -12.63
N THR A 253 -2.81 -2.58 -13.78
CA THR A 253 -3.28 -3.59 -14.72
C THR A 253 -2.41 -3.55 -15.96
N MET A 254 -1.79 -4.68 -16.30
CA MET A 254 -1.07 -4.83 -17.56
C MET A 254 -2.08 -5.07 -18.68
N TYR A 255 -2.04 -4.23 -19.72
CA TYR A 255 -2.89 -4.37 -20.89
C TYR A 255 -2.11 -5.07 -22.01
N MET A 256 -2.44 -6.33 -22.27
CA MET A 256 -1.78 -7.08 -23.35
C MET A 256 -1.98 -6.38 -24.71
N GLY A 257 -0.89 -6.24 -25.46
CA GLY A 257 -0.90 -5.62 -26.79
C GLY A 257 -0.93 -4.09 -26.78
N ARG A 258 -0.73 -3.44 -25.63
CA ARG A 258 -0.62 -1.97 -25.52
C ARG A 258 0.75 -1.56 -24.97
N PRO A 259 1.20 -0.32 -25.22
CA PRO A 259 2.48 0.17 -24.70
C PRO A 259 2.55 0.16 -23.17
N GLU A 260 3.76 -0.01 -22.64
CA GLU A 260 4.01 0.09 -21.21
C GLU A 260 3.91 1.55 -20.71
N GLY A 261 3.52 1.69 -19.45
CA GLY A 261 3.38 2.97 -18.77
C GLY A 261 1.98 3.57 -18.86
N PHE A 262 1.85 4.80 -18.37
CA PHE A 262 0.60 5.55 -18.32
C PHE A 262 0.69 6.77 -19.23
N SER A 263 -0.47 7.29 -19.61
CA SER A 263 -0.53 8.54 -20.34
C SER A 263 -0.17 9.71 -19.42
N ASP A 264 0.53 10.70 -19.99
CA ASP A 264 0.75 11.99 -19.32
C ASP A 264 -0.47 12.91 -19.45
N GLN A 265 -1.51 12.48 -20.19
CA GLN A 265 -2.75 13.24 -20.37
C GLN A 265 -3.58 13.22 -19.09
N THR A 266 -3.98 14.40 -18.64
CA THR A 266 -4.93 14.57 -17.53
C THR A 266 -6.32 14.86 -18.08
N CYS A 267 -7.35 14.51 -17.33
CA CYS A 267 -8.74 14.64 -17.75
C CYS A 267 -9.28 16.10 -17.76
N GLU A 268 -8.42 17.09 -17.48
CA GLU A 268 -8.77 18.51 -17.38
C GLU A 268 -9.00 19.21 -18.74
#